data_AF-A0A1S6EX86-F1
#
_entry.id   AF-A0A1S6EX86-F1
#
_cell.length_a   1.000
_cell.length_b   1.000
_cell.length_c   1.000
_cell.angle_alpha   90.00
_cell.angle_beta   90.00
_cell.angle_gamma   90.00
#
_symmetry.space_group_name_H-M   'P 1'
#
loop_
_entity.id
_entity.type
_entity.pdbx_description
1 polymer ?
#
loop_
_entity_poly.entity_id
_entity_poly.type
_entity_poly.pdbx_seq_one_letter_code
_entity_poly.pdbx_strand_id
1 'polypeptide(L)'
;MTAPVSLTEAKLFLRVAHEAEDGLIQTLIDAARARVEGEVGLALTSTSAAPLRLAILMLALRAYERGEVEMSIRPVEAWIAPYRVVRL
;
A
#
# COMPACT_ATOMS: atom_id res chain seq x y z
N MET A 1 0.10 -0.21 17.28
CA MET A 1 0.02 0.87 16.27
C MET A 1 -0.99 0.44 15.22
N THR A 2 -1.99 1.24 14.91
CA THR A 2 -3.04 0.89 13.94
C THR A 2 -2.49 0.94 12.53
N ALA A 3 -2.78 -0.09 11.73
CA ALA A 3 -2.35 -0.17 10.34
C ALA A 3 -2.88 1.02 9.52
N PRO A 4 -2.12 1.51 8.51
CA PRO A 4 -2.55 2.62 7.66
C PRO A 4 -3.77 2.30 6.80
N VAL A 5 -3.98 1.03 6.44
CA VAL A 5 -5.10 0.54 5.63
C VAL A 5 -5.63 -0.72 6.30
N SER A 6 -6.95 -0.85 6.41
CA SER A 6 -7.58 -2.07 6.95
C SER A 6 -7.86 -3.10 5.86
N LEU A 7 -7.96 -4.38 6.25
CA LEU A 7 -8.29 -5.47 5.32
C LEU A 7 -9.65 -5.23 4.66
N THR A 8 -10.64 -4.78 5.43
CA THR A 8 -11.98 -4.44 4.92
C THR A 8 -11.94 -3.30 3.89
N GLU A 9 -11.15 -2.25 4.13
CA GLU A 9 -10.96 -1.14 3.20
C GLU A 9 -10.29 -1.62 1.90
N ALA A 10 -9.25 -2.45 2.01
CA ALA A 10 -8.57 -3.02 0.86
C ALA A 10 -9.51 -3.91 0.03
N LYS A 11 -10.30 -4.78 0.67
CA LYS A 11 -11.30 -5.61 -0.02
C LYS A 11 -12.34 -4.79 -0.75
N LEU A 12 -12.82 -3.72 -0.14
CA LEU A 12 -13.76 -2.80 -0.77
C LEU A 12 -13.15 -2.13 -2.01
N PHE A 13 -11.87 -1.76 -1.95
CA PHE A 13 -11.12 -1.20 -3.09
C PHE A 13 -10.90 -2.23 -4.21
N LEU A 14 -10.49 -3.46 -3.86
CA LEU A 14 -10.27 -4.57 -4.79
C LEU A 14 -11.58 -5.17 -5.35
N ARG A 15 -12.73 -4.79 -4.78
CA ARG A 15 -14.06 -5.38 -5.05
C ARG A 15 -14.13 -6.88 -4.74
N VAL A 16 -13.42 -7.32 -3.72
CA VAL A 16 -13.41 -8.71 -3.23
C VAL A 16 -14.45 -8.87 -2.13
N ALA A 17 -15.47 -9.70 -2.37
CA ALA A 17 -16.60 -9.91 -1.45
C ALA A 17 -16.46 -11.13 -0.53
N HIS A 18 -15.43 -11.96 -0.71
CA HIS A 18 -15.24 -13.22 0.03
C HIS A 18 -13.98 -13.21 0.89
N GLU A 19 -13.92 -14.07 1.90
CA GLU A 19 -12.81 -14.14 2.87
C GLU A 19 -11.67 -15.10 2.45
N ALA A 20 -11.84 -15.85 1.36
CA ALA A 20 -10.86 -16.88 0.95
C ALA A 20 -9.46 -16.33 0.64
N GLU A 21 -9.37 -15.06 0.25
CA GLU A 21 -8.11 -14.41 -0.14
C GLU A 21 -7.59 -13.44 0.93
N ASP A 22 -8.18 -13.41 2.11
CA ASP A 22 -7.82 -12.44 3.16
C ASP A 22 -6.36 -12.54 3.57
N GLY A 23 -5.81 -13.77 3.65
CA GLY A 23 -4.39 -13.99 3.93
C GLY A 23 -3.48 -13.44 2.83
N LEU A 24 -3.88 -13.58 1.56
CA LEU A 24 -3.14 -13.03 0.42
C LEU A 24 -3.22 -11.49 0.43
N ILE A 25 -4.42 -10.94 0.57
CA ILE A 25 -4.66 -9.49 0.62
C ILE A 25 -3.87 -8.85 1.76
N GLN A 26 -3.86 -9.47 2.95
CA GLN A 26 -3.07 -8.99 4.08
C GLN A 26 -1.57 -8.95 3.75
N THR A 27 -1.05 -10.03 3.13
CA THR A 27 0.35 -10.09 2.68
C THR A 27 0.69 -8.98 1.69
N LEU A 28 -0.22 -8.70 0.74
CA LEU A 28 -0.04 -7.64 -0.25
C LEU A 28 -0.06 -6.24 0.38
N ILE A 29 -0.94 -6.00 1.37
CA ILE A 29 -0.97 -4.75 2.13
C ILE A 29 0.34 -4.54 2.88
N ASP A 30 0.84 -5.57 3.56
CA ASP A 30 2.07 -5.49 4.34
C ASP A 30 3.30 -5.24 3.45
N ALA A 31 3.37 -5.94 2.31
CA ALA A 31 4.43 -5.72 1.33
C ALA A 31 4.35 -4.31 0.69
N ALA A 32 3.16 -3.86 0.30
CA ALA A 32 2.96 -2.52 -0.25
C ALA A 32 3.31 -1.44 0.78
N ARG A 33 2.92 -1.63 2.05
CA ARG A 33 3.27 -0.73 3.15
C ARG A 33 4.78 -0.64 3.33
N ALA A 34 5.47 -1.76 3.48
CA ALA A 34 6.93 -1.78 3.64
C ALA A 34 7.64 -1.11 2.46
N ARG A 35 7.11 -1.32 1.25
CA ARG A 35 7.64 -0.72 0.03
C ARG A 35 7.49 0.81 0.02
N VAL A 36 6.34 1.34 0.43
CA VAL A 36 6.11 2.81 0.53
C VAL A 36 6.93 3.40 1.69
N GLU A 37 6.91 2.78 2.88
CA GLU A 37 7.70 3.20 4.04
C GLU A 37 9.19 3.31 3.70
N GLY A 38 9.73 2.37 2.92
CA GLY A 38 11.11 2.41 2.44
C GLY A 38 11.43 3.59 1.50
N GLU A 39 10.47 4.03 0.69
CA GLU A 39 10.66 5.20 -0.19
C GLU A 39 10.50 6.53 0.56
N VAL A 40 9.51 6.63 1.45
CA VAL A 40 9.29 7.86 2.21
C VAL A 40 10.28 8.03 3.34
N GLY A 41 10.84 6.94 3.88
CA GLY A 41 11.68 6.95 5.07
C GLY A 41 10.90 7.24 6.36
N LEU A 42 9.59 6.99 6.37
CA LEU A 42 8.66 7.26 7.46
C LEU A 42 7.81 6.02 7.74
N ALA A 43 7.46 5.79 9.01
CA ALA A 43 6.51 4.76 9.39
C ALA A 43 5.07 5.23 9.08
N LEU A 44 4.31 4.42 8.36
CA LEU A 44 2.91 4.70 8.02
C LEU A 44 1.99 4.18 9.12
N THR A 45 1.01 5.01 9.47
CA THR A 45 0.00 4.73 10.50
C THR A 45 -1.38 5.10 9.96
N SER A 46 -2.43 4.78 10.72
CA SER A 46 -3.80 5.20 10.40
C SER A 46 -3.98 6.72 10.25
N THR A 47 -3.05 7.54 10.77
CA THR A 47 -3.06 9.01 10.67
C THR A 47 -2.21 9.54 9.51
N SER A 48 -1.58 8.67 8.72
CA SER A 48 -0.81 9.07 7.54
C SER A 48 -1.70 9.72 6.48
N ALA A 49 -1.13 10.62 5.67
CA ALA A 49 -1.86 11.37 4.67
C ALA A 49 -2.61 10.46 3.68
N ALA A 50 -3.79 10.91 3.23
CA ALA A 50 -4.63 10.16 2.29
C ALA A 50 -3.89 9.68 1.01
N PRO A 51 -2.98 10.46 0.40
CA PRO A 51 -2.22 9.99 -0.78
C PRO A 51 -1.31 8.79 -0.50
N LEU A 52 -0.77 8.66 0.71
CA LEU A 52 0.09 7.53 1.10
C LEU A 52 -0.72 6.25 1.30
N ARG A 53 -1.92 6.37 1.89
CA ARG A 53 -2.85 5.24 2.01
C ARG A 53 -3.34 4.77 0.64
N LEU A 54 -3.65 5.70 -0.25
CA LEU A 54 -4.02 5.40 -1.64
C LEU A 54 -2.88 4.73 -2.41
N ALA A 55 -1.63 5.14 -2.17
CA ALA A 55 -0.46 4.49 -2.77
C ALA A 55 -0.34 3.02 -2.37
N ILE A 56 -0.55 2.70 -1.08
CA ILE A 56 -0.58 1.31 -0.59
C ILE A 56 -1.67 0.50 -1.31
N LEU A 57 -2.89 1.03 -1.37
CA LEU A 57 -4.02 0.36 -2.02
C LEU A 57 -3.77 0.11 -3.52
N MET A 58 -3.19 1.08 -4.22
CA MET A 58 -2.87 0.96 -5.65
C MET A 58 -1.75 -0.05 -5.92
N LEU A 59 -0.75 -0.14 -5.04
CA LEU A 59 0.29 -1.17 -5.13
C LEU A 59 -0.29 -2.56 -4.84
N ALA A 60 -1.13 -2.68 -3.82
CA ALA A 60 -1.81 -3.94 -3.49
C ALA A 60 -2.71 -4.43 -4.64
N LEU A 61 -3.51 -3.53 -5.23
CA LEU A 61 -4.31 -3.82 -6.43
C LEU A 61 -3.46 -4.32 -7.59
N ARG A 62 -2.37 -3.62 -7.91
CA ARG A 62 -1.50 -4.02 -9.02
C ARG A 62 -0.84 -5.37 -8.80
N ALA A 63 -0.36 -5.63 -7.58
CA ALA A 63 0.24 -6.91 -7.24
C ALA A 63 -0.79 -8.05 -7.29
N TYR A 64 -2.03 -7.77 -6.86
CA TYR A 64 -3.15 -8.71 -6.97
C TYR A 64 -3.53 -9.01 -8.43
N GLU A 65 -3.68 -7.99 -9.27
CA GLU A 65 -4.10 -8.15 -10.67
C GLU A 65 -3.03 -8.77 -11.57
N ARG A 66 -1.75 -8.44 -11.35
CA ARG A 66 -0.66 -8.87 -12.24
C ARG A 66 0.11 -10.08 -11.73
N GLY A 67 0.00 -10.44 -10.45
CA GLY A 67 0.86 -11.43 -9.81
C GLY A 67 2.35 -11.04 -9.84
N GLU A 68 2.65 -9.76 -10.08
CA GLU A 68 4.01 -9.27 -10.16
C GLU A 68 4.63 -9.21 -8.75
N VAL A 69 5.75 -9.92 -8.58
CA VAL A 69 6.55 -9.88 -7.35
C VAL A 69 7.21 -8.50 -7.18
N GLU A 70 7.44 -7.78 -8.28
CA GLU A 70 8.08 -6.48 -8.28
C GLU A 70 7.05 -5.34 -8.11
N MET A 71 6.87 -4.88 -6.88
CA MET A 71 6.04 -3.72 -6.56
C MET A 71 6.71 -2.41 -6.99
N SER A 72 6.62 -2.08 -8.29
CA SER A 72 7.14 -0.84 -8.84
C SER A 72 6.42 0.40 -8.26
N ILE A 73 7.18 1.37 -7.76
CA ILE A 73 6.63 2.64 -7.22
C ILE A 73 6.28 3.66 -8.29
N ARG A 74 6.78 3.51 -9.51
CA ARG A 74 6.54 4.51 -10.58
C ARG A 74 5.08 4.97 -10.71
N PRO A 75 4.07 4.09 -10.60
CA PRO A 75 2.66 4.51 -10.70
C PRO A 75 2.18 5.42 -9.57
N VAL A 76 2.78 5.32 -8.38
CA VAL A 76 2.39 6.07 -7.18
C VAL A 76 3.41 7.15 -6.80
N GLU A 77 4.46 7.30 -7.61
CA GLU A 77 5.59 8.20 -7.35
C GLU A 77 5.14 9.64 -7.18
N ALA A 78 4.20 10.12 -7.99
CA ALA A 78 3.65 11.47 -7.88
C ALA A 78 2.98 11.76 -6.52
N TRP A 79 2.41 10.74 -5.87
CA TRP A 79 1.77 10.87 -4.57
C TRP A 79 2.75 10.72 -3.41
N ILE A 80 3.84 9.97 -3.62
CA ILE A 80 4.87 9.70 -2.62
C ILE A 80 5.95 10.79 -2.62
N ALA A 81 6.26 11.38 -3.77
CA ALA A 81 7.34 12.35 -3.96
C ALA A 81 7.36 13.49 -2.92
N PRO A 82 6.23 14.12 -2.54
CA PRO A 82 6.22 15.18 -1.54
C PRO A 82 6.61 14.73 -0.12
N TYR A 83 6.52 13.43 0.16
CA TYR A 83 6.76 12.84 1.48
C TYR A 83 8.11 12.13 1.58
N ARG A 84 8.90 12.09 0.50
CA ARG A 84 10.24 11.48 0.52
C ARG A 84 11.17 12.33 1.37
N VAL A 85 11.70 11.73 2.44
CA VAL A 85 12.78 12.35 3.21
C VAL A 85 14.03 12.35 2.32
N VAL A 86 14.43 13.54 1.85
CA VAL A 86 15.74 13.72 1.19
C VAL A 86 16.82 13.52 2.25
N ARG A 87 17.43 12.33 2.27
CA ARG A 87 18.68 12.13 3.01
C ARG A 87 19.78 12.86 2.22
N LEU A 88 20.13 14.06 2.67
CA LEU A 88 21.32 14.80 2.26
C LEU A 88 22.58 14.10 2.78
#